data_AF-D9CI47-F1
#
_entry.id   AF-D9CI47-F1
#
_cell.length_a   1.000
_cell.length_b   1.000
_cell.length_c   1.000
_cell.angle_alpha   90.00
_cell.angle_beta   90.00
_cell.angle_gamma   90.00
#
_symmetry.space_group_name_H-M   'P 1'
#
loop_
_entity.id
_entity.type
_entity.pdbx_description
1 polymer ?
#
loop_
_entity_poly.entity_id
_entity_poly.type
_entity_poly.pdbx_seq_one_letter_code
_entity_poly.pdbx_strand_id
1 'polypeptide(L)'
;TGGDEINANCYATDAQTQSDLASRGLTIEQALDSFTQASHNALAEIGKTPVVWEEMVLDHQVTLPNDTLVLVWISSANVGAVAEKGFKVIHAASDYFYLDCG
;
A
#
# COMPACT_ATOMS: atom_id res chain seq x y z
N THR A 1 3.55 -1.52 -7.50
CA THR A 1 4.42 -1.06 -6.40
C THR A 1 4.22 -1.87 -5.13
N GLY A 2 3.27 -2.81 -5.05
CA GLY A 2 3.14 -3.70 -3.89
C GLY A 2 2.52 -2.97 -2.69
N GLY A 3 3.14 -3.10 -1.51
CA GLY A 3 2.70 -2.44 -0.27
C GLY A 3 1.87 -3.33 0.64
N ASP A 4 1.96 -4.64 0.46
CA ASP A 4 1.42 -5.69 1.32
C ASP A 4 2.28 -5.89 2.57
N GLU A 5 1.64 -6.38 3.64
CA GLU A 5 2.31 -6.97 4.81
C GLU A 5 3.39 -6.09 5.48
N ILE A 6 3.19 -4.77 5.53
CA ILE A 6 4.15 -3.87 6.19
C ILE A 6 4.18 -4.16 7.70
N ASN A 7 5.27 -4.78 8.15
CA ASN A 7 5.49 -5.07 9.57
C ASN A 7 5.98 -3.84 10.33
N ALA A 8 5.06 -3.13 11.00
CA ALA A 8 5.38 -1.94 11.79
C ALA A 8 6.45 -2.18 12.87
N ASN A 9 6.53 -3.39 13.44
CA ASN A 9 7.51 -3.70 14.48
C ASN A 9 8.95 -3.73 13.94
N CYS A 10 9.14 -4.13 12.67
CA CYS A 10 10.46 -4.08 12.02
C CYS A 10 11.03 -2.66 12.03
N TYR A 11 10.19 -1.66 11.72
CA TYR A 11 10.60 -0.26 11.72
C TYR A 11 10.70 0.35 13.13
N ALA A 12 9.85 -0.09 14.05
CA ALA A 12 9.87 0.38 15.44
C ALA A 12 11.15 -0.04 16.18
N THR A 13 11.70 -1.21 15.84
CA THR A 13 12.90 -1.78 16.48
C THR A 13 14.21 -1.50 15.74
N ASP A 14 14.14 -0.98 14.52
CA ASP A 14 15.32 -0.63 13.74
C ASP A 14 15.90 0.75 14.15
N ALA A 15 17.08 0.73 14.76
CA ALA A 15 17.72 1.94 15.30
C ALA A 15 18.03 2.99 14.22
N GLN A 16 18.39 2.55 13.00
CA GLN A 16 18.67 3.47 11.89
C GLN A 16 17.40 4.18 11.43
N THR A 17 16.32 3.43 11.19
CA THR A 17 15.01 4.00 10.84
C THR A 17 14.53 4.99 11.91
N GLN A 18 14.62 4.63 13.19
CA GLN A 18 14.21 5.54 14.27
C GLN A 18 15.05 6.82 14.30
N SER A 19 16.37 6.72 14.11
CA SER A 19 17.25 7.89 13.98
C SER A 19 16.86 8.77 12.79
N ASP A 20 16.61 8.16 11.63
CA ASP A 20 16.26 8.89 10.40
C ASP A 20 14.90 9.59 10.52
N LEU A 21 13.89 8.91 11.08
CA LEU A 21 12.58 9.49 11.37
C LEU A 21 12.68 10.66 12.35
N ALA A 22 13.43 10.49 13.45
CA ALA A 22 13.62 11.55 14.45
C ALA A 22 14.35 12.77 13.87
N SER A 23 15.42 12.55 13.07
CA SER A 23 16.18 13.63 12.44
C SER A 23 15.35 14.47 11.46
N ARG A 24 14.32 13.86 10.88
CA ARG A 24 13.41 14.48 9.90
C ARG A 24 12.08 14.94 10.51
N GLY A 25 11.81 14.60 11.78
CA GLY A 25 10.54 14.88 12.44
C GLY A 25 9.35 14.16 11.80
N LEU A 26 9.55 12.96 11.26
CA LEU A 26 8.52 12.18 10.56
C LEU A 26 8.04 10.99 11.38
N THR A 27 6.79 10.59 11.17
CA THR A 27 6.30 9.27 11.55
C THR A 27 6.59 8.23 10.46
N ILE A 28 6.46 6.94 10.78
CA ILE A 28 6.61 5.88 9.78
C ILE A 28 5.57 5.99 8.65
N GLU A 29 4.33 6.38 8.95
CA GLU A 29 3.28 6.59 7.94
C GLU A 29 3.63 7.75 6.99
N GLN A 30 4.19 8.85 7.50
CA GLN A 30 4.62 9.96 6.64
C GLN A 30 5.83 9.59 5.77
N ALA A 31 6.74 8.77 6.30
CA ALA A 31 7.85 8.23 5.53
C ALA A 31 7.35 7.26 4.44
N LEU A 32 6.36 6.42 4.76
CA LEU A 32 5.72 5.51 3.83
C LEU A 32 4.98 6.27 2.71
N ASP A 33 4.25 7.34 3.03
CA ASP A 33 3.62 8.22 2.04
C ASP A 33 4.67 8.82 1.11
N SER A 34 5.75 9.37 1.67
CA SER A 34 6.86 9.92 0.87
C SER A 34 7.49 8.88 -0.06
N PHE A 35 7.72 7.67 0.43
CA PHE A 35 8.26 6.56 -0.37
C PHE A 35 7.30 6.13 -1.48
N THR A 36 6.01 6.03 -1.16
CA THR A 36 4.94 5.67 -2.09
C THR A 36 4.85 6.70 -3.21
N GLN A 37 4.86 7.99 -2.86
CA GLN A 37 4.81 9.08 -3.82
C GLN A 37 6.05 9.13 -4.72
N ALA A 38 7.25 8.94 -4.17
CA ALA A 38 8.46 8.86 -4.99
C ALA A 38 8.40 7.70 -6.00
N SER A 39 7.92 6.53 -5.56
CA SER A 39 7.78 5.35 -6.40
C SER A 39 6.70 5.53 -7.48
N HIS A 40 5.57 6.14 -7.13
CA HIS A 40 4.46 6.38 -8.06
C HIS A 40 4.80 7.47 -9.07
N ASN A 41 5.50 8.54 -8.67
CA ASN A 41 5.96 9.59 -9.58
C ASN A 41 6.92 9.04 -10.64
N ALA A 42 7.86 8.16 -10.26
CA ALA A 42 8.76 7.52 -11.21
C ALA A 42 8.00 6.69 -12.26
N LEU A 43 6.88 6.05 -11.90
CA LEU A 43 6.00 5.36 -12.85
C LEU A 43 5.21 6.33 -13.73
N ALA A 44 4.72 7.42 -13.16
CA ALA A 44 3.96 8.44 -13.88
C ALA A 44 4.82 9.12 -14.97
N GLU A 45 6.10 9.40 -14.68
CA GLU A 45 7.06 10.00 -15.64
C GLU A 45 7.24 9.17 -16.92
N ILE A 46 7.03 7.86 -16.84
CA ILE A 46 7.10 6.94 -17.98
C ILE A 46 5.71 6.46 -18.46
N GLY A 47 4.65 7.14 -18.04
CA GLY A 47 3.27 6.87 -18.46
C GLY A 47 2.73 5.53 -17.98
N LYS A 48 3.13 5.06 -16.79
CA LYS A 48 2.65 3.82 -16.18
C LYS A 48 1.73 4.10 -15.00
N THR A 49 0.63 3.34 -14.92
CA THR A 49 -0.30 3.38 -13.80
C THR A 49 0.20 2.49 -12.65
N PRO A 50 0.28 3.00 -11.41
CA PRO A 50 0.64 2.19 -10.25
C PRO A 50 -0.40 1.11 -9.92
N VAL A 51 0.09 0.00 -9.34
CA VAL A 51 -0.74 -1.07 -8.77
C VAL A 51 -0.28 -1.31 -7.33
N VAL A 52 -1.18 -1.27 -6.36
CA VAL A 52 -0.89 -1.51 -4.93
C VAL A 52 -1.72 -2.67 -4.39
N TRP A 53 -1.29 -3.25 -3.27
CA TRP A 53 -2.16 -4.10 -2.46
C TRP A 53 -3.09 -3.27 -1.58
N GLU A 54 -4.16 -3.89 -1.10
CA GLU A 54 -5.28 -3.23 -0.44
C GLU A 54 -4.94 -2.50 0.87
N GLU A 55 -3.90 -2.95 1.58
CA GLU A 55 -3.43 -2.34 2.84
C GLU A 55 -3.03 -0.87 2.62
N MET A 56 -2.50 -0.54 1.44
CA MET A 56 -2.16 0.84 1.07
C MET A 56 -3.39 1.75 0.97
N VAL A 57 -4.59 1.18 0.84
CA VAL A 57 -5.86 1.91 0.80
C VAL A 57 -6.62 1.81 2.12
N LEU A 58 -6.56 0.65 2.78
CA LEU A 58 -7.40 0.36 3.93
C LEU A 58 -6.71 0.65 5.27
N ASP A 59 -5.40 0.43 5.36
CA ASP A 59 -4.67 0.39 6.64
C ASP A 59 -3.66 1.54 6.79
N HIS A 60 -3.09 2.03 5.69
CA HIS A 60 -2.08 3.08 5.70
C HIS A 60 -2.62 4.47 5.31
N GLN A 61 -2.00 5.52 5.87
CA GLN A 61 -2.34 6.91 5.60
C GLN A 61 -1.48 7.48 4.46
N VAL A 62 -1.54 6.81 3.31
CA VAL A 62 -0.82 7.23 2.11
C VAL A 62 -1.74 7.88 1.09
N THR A 63 -1.19 8.81 0.32
CA THR A 63 -1.86 9.47 -0.78
C THR A 63 -1.65 8.66 -2.05
N LEU A 64 -2.76 8.26 -2.69
CA LEU A 64 -2.74 7.49 -3.92
C LEU A 64 -3.45 8.27 -5.04
N PRO A 65 -2.90 8.30 -6.27
CA PRO A 65 -3.63 8.77 -7.44
C PRO A 65 -4.94 7.98 -7.64
N ASN A 66 -6.03 8.66 -8.01
CA ASN A 66 -7.34 8.02 -8.22
C ASN A 66 -7.34 6.93 -9.31
N ASP A 67 -6.38 6.96 -10.24
CA ASP A 67 -6.23 5.96 -11.29
C ASP A 67 -5.41 4.73 -10.86
N THR A 68 -4.85 4.73 -9.65
CA THR A 68 -4.17 3.58 -9.04
C THR A 68 -5.10 2.36 -9.04
N LEU A 69 -4.58 1.21 -9.48
CA LEU A 69 -5.29 -0.07 -9.40
C LEU A 69 -4.97 -0.74 -8.07
N VAL A 70 -6.00 -1.29 -7.41
CA VAL A 70 -5.86 -1.89 -6.08
C VAL A 70 -6.15 -3.37 -6.19
N LEU A 71 -5.17 -4.19 -5.83
CA LEU A 71 -5.29 -5.63 -5.78
C LEU A 71 -5.79 -6.05 -4.39
N VAL A 72 -6.95 -6.69 -4.34
CA VAL A 72 -7.62 -7.09 -3.09
C VAL A 72 -7.50 -8.59 -2.91
N TRP A 73 -6.92 -9.04 -1.79
CA TRP A 73 -6.47 -10.42 -1.59
C TRP A 73 -6.85 -11.03 -0.24
N ILE A 74 -7.00 -10.24 0.82
CA ILE A 74 -7.31 -10.73 2.17
C ILE A 74 -8.73 -11.30 2.20
N SER A 75 -9.73 -10.57 1.69
CA SER A 75 -11.11 -11.05 1.67
C SER A 75 -11.96 -10.41 0.59
N SER A 76 -13.03 -11.11 0.22
CA SER A 76 -14.06 -10.60 -0.69
C SER A 76 -14.86 -9.44 -0.10
N ALA A 77 -14.90 -9.28 1.23
CA ALA A 77 -15.50 -8.13 1.89
C ALA A 77 -14.72 -6.83 1.60
N ASN A 78 -13.39 -6.91 1.57
CA ASN A 78 -12.54 -5.75 1.31
C ASN A 78 -12.67 -5.21 -0.11
N VAL A 79 -13.15 -6.03 -1.07
CA VAL A 79 -13.45 -5.58 -2.44
C VAL A 79 -14.49 -4.45 -2.40
N GLY A 80 -15.52 -4.62 -1.58
CA GLY A 80 -16.53 -3.59 -1.34
C GLY A 80 -15.94 -2.34 -0.71
N ALA A 81 -15.13 -2.50 0.35
CA ALA A 81 -14.51 -1.39 1.05
C ALA A 81 -13.59 -0.55 0.15
N VAL A 82 -12.80 -1.19 -0.73
CA VAL A 82 -11.93 -0.48 -1.70
C VAL A 82 -12.76 0.20 -2.78
N ALA A 83 -13.81 -0.44 -3.29
CA ALA A 83 -14.70 0.15 -4.28
C ALA A 83 -15.46 1.37 -3.73
N GLU A 84 -15.90 1.33 -2.48
CA GLU A 84 -16.57 2.44 -1.78
C GLU A 84 -15.64 3.66 -1.60
N LYS A 85 -14.32 3.43 -1.48
CA LYS A 85 -13.30 4.49 -1.49
C LYS A 85 -13.04 5.06 -2.90
N GLY A 86 -13.69 4.55 -3.93
CA GLY A 86 -13.64 5.08 -5.31
C GLY A 86 -12.48 4.56 -6.17
N PHE A 87 -11.76 3.52 -5.71
CA PHE A 87 -10.65 2.93 -6.46
C PHE A 87 -11.08 1.83 -7.42
N LYS A 88 -10.28 1.61 -8.46
CA LYS A 88 -10.43 0.47 -9.37
C LYS A 88 -9.84 -0.77 -8.72
N VAL A 89 -10.59 -1.87 -8.76
CA VAL A 89 -10.21 -3.13 -8.09
C VAL A 89 -9.73 -4.18 -9.09
N ILE A 90 -8.63 -4.86 -8.74
CA ILE A 90 -8.24 -6.17 -9.26
C ILE A 90 -8.69 -7.21 -8.23
N HIS A 91 -9.70 -8.00 -8.57
CA HIS A 91 -10.33 -8.94 -7.64
C HIS A 91 -9.51 -10.24 -7.54
N ALA A 92 -8.81 -10.46 -6.43
CA ALA A 92 -8.04 -11.67 -6.17
C ALA A 92 -8.21 -12.20 -4.74
N ALA A 93 -9.38 -11.95 -4.13
CA ALA A 93 -9.68 -12.35 -2.76
C ALA A 93 -9.37 -13.84 -2.50
N SER A 94 -8.58 -14.10 -1.46
CA SER A 94 -8.05 -15.42 -1.10
C SER A 94 -9.14 -16.42 -0.74
N ASP A 95 -10.30 -15.94 -0.26
CA ASP A 95 -11.53 -16.72 -0.08
C ASP A 95 -11.88 -17.59 -1.32
N TYR A 96 -11.44 -17.19 -2.52
CA TYR A 96 -11.79 -17.84 -3.78
C TYR A 96 -10.61 -18.07 -4.73
N PHE A 97 -9.56 -17.23 -4.70
CA PHE A 97 -8.58 -17.14 -5.80
C PHE A 97 -7.15 -17.53 -5.44
N TYR A 98 -6.88 -17.91 -4.19
CA TYR A 98 -5.58 -18.44 -3.80
C TYR A 98 -5.49 -19.93 -4.16
N LEU A 99 -4.59 -20.27 -5.08
CA LEU A 99 -4.42 -21.62 -5.61
C LEU A 99 -3.40 -22.46 -4.80
N ASP A 100 -2.80 -21.85 -3.79
CA ASP A 100 -1.79 -22.42 -2.90
C ASP A 100 -2.38 -22.93 -1.58
N CYS A 101 -3.63 -22.58 -1.26
CA CYS A 101 -4.35 -23.09 -0.09
C CYS A 101 -4.75 -24.57 -0.25
N GLY A 102 -4.80 -25.31 0.87
CA GLY A 102 -5.15 -26.73 0.98
C GLY A 102 -5.16 -27.20 2.43
#